data_AF-A0A227J7B5-F1
#
_entry.id   AF-A0A227J7B5-F1
#
_cell.length_a   1.000
_cell.length_b   1.000
_cell.length_c   1.000
_cell.angle_alpha   90.00
_cell.angle_beta   90.00
_cell.angle_gamma   90.00
#
_symmetry.space_group_name_H-M   'P 1'
#
loop_
_entity.id
_entity.type
_entity.pdbx_description
1 polymer ?
#
loop_
_entity_poly.entity_id
_entity_poly.type
_entity_poly.pdbx_seq_one_letter_code
_entity_poly.pdbx_strand_id
1 'polypeptide(L)'
;LIESGYVVDLVHDGVDGLYHATSEEYDLILLDIMLPKLDGWQVLNTLRSSGIHTPVIMLTAKEQVEDRVRGFELGANDYVVKPYAFAELLARVQNVFRHHIAAQVVASPQTLRVADLELDMIKRVATRA
;
A
#
# COMPACT_ATOMS: atom_id res chain seq x y z
N LEU A 1 -13.90 -0.89 -8.14
CA LEU A 1 -13.41 -1.16 -6.77
C LEU A 1 -14.53 -1.06 -5.75
N ILE A 2 -15.33 0.01 -5.74
CA ILE A 2 -16.53 0.13 -4.88
C ILE A 2 -17.46 -1.09 -5.03
N GLU A 3 -17.76 -1.50 -6.28
CA GLU A 3 -18.55 -2.70 -6.56
C GLU A 3 -17.92 -4.02 -6.04
N SER A 4 -16.63 -4.00 -5.73
CA SER A 4 -15.90 -5.13 -5.14
C SER A 4 -15.78 -5.04 -3.62
N GLY A 5 -16.45 -4.08 -2.98
CA GLY A 5 -16.54 -3.93 -1.53
C GLY A 5 -15.47 -3.03 -0.88
N TYR A 6 -14.68 -2.30 -1.66
CA TYR A 6 -13.68 -1.37 -1.11
C TYR A 6 -14.27 0.03 -0.86
N VAL A 7 -13.83 0.67 0.21
CA VAL A 7 -13.99 2.12 0.40
C VAL A 7 -12.94 2.82 -0.46
N VAL A 8 -13.35 3.81 -1.25
CA VAL A 8 -12.48 4.44 -2.25
C VAL A 8 -12.69 5.94 -2.20
N ASP A 9 -11.61 6.67 -1.96
CA ASP A 9 -11.51 8.10 -2.22
C ASP A 9 -10.81 8.31 -3.56
N LEU A 10 -11.38 9.19 -4.39
CA LEU A 10 -10.84 9.51 -5.71
C LEU A 10 -10.43 10.98 -5.75
N VAL A 11 -9.17 11.19 -6.12
CA VAL A 11 -8.57 12.50 -6.37
C VAL A 11 -7.94 12.50 -7.76
N HIS A 12 -7.81 13.69 -8.35
CA HIS A 12 -7.45 13.85 -9.76
C HIS A 12 -6.09 14.52 -9.99
N ASP A 13 -5.39 14.92 -8.93
CA ASP A 13 -4.06 15.52 -9.01
C ASP A 13 -3.16 15.10 -7.85
N GLY A 14 -1.84 15.22 -8.06
CA GLY A 14 -0.88 14.70 -7.10
C GLY A 14 -0.72 15.55 -5.85
N VAL A 15 -1.13 16.82 -5.86
CA VAL A 15 -1.08 17.67 -4.64
C VAL A 15 -2.17 17.20 -3.68
N ASP A 16 -3.40 17.08 -4.16
CA ASP A 16 -4.52 16.59 -3.36
C ASP A 16 -4.26 15.13 -2.94
N GLY A 17 -3.78 14.28 -3.87
CA GLY A 17 -3.43 12.89 -3.55
C GLY A 17 -2.34 12.75 -2.49
N LEU A 18 -1.30 13.58 -2.53
CA LEU A 18 -0.30 13.59 -1.48
C LEU A 18 -0.88 14.07 -0.14
N TYR A 19 -1.73 15.11 -0.16
CA TYR A 19 -2.39 15.62 1.04
C TYR A 19 -3.23 14.53 1.72
N HIS A 20 -4.10 13.83 0.98
CA HIS A 20 -4.89 12.73 1.52
C HIS A 20 -4.00 11.60 2.03
N ALA A 21 -3.03 11.15 1.23
CA ALA A 21 -2.15 10.04 1.60
C ALA A 21 -1.22 10.32 2.81
N THR A 22 -1.09 11.58 3.21
CA THR A 22 -0.32 12.01 4.39
C THR A 22 -1.19 12.36 5.59
N SER A 23 -2.48 12.65 5.38
CA SER A 23 -3.41 13.11 6.42
C SER A 23 -4.36 12.00 6.89
N GLU A 24 -4.50 10.94 6.11
CA GLU A 24 -5.43 9.84 6.37
C GLU A 24 -4.72 8.48 6.30
N GLU A 25 -5.31 7.45 6.91
CA GLU A 25 -4.80 6.09 6.86
C GLU A 25 -5.46 5.32 5.72
N TYR A 26 -4.65 4.92 4.74
CA TYR A 26 -5.07 4.06 3.63
C TYR A 26 -4.36 2.71 3.70
N ASP A 27 -5.08 1.64 3.36
CA ASP A 27 -4.52 0.29 3.24
C ASP A 27 -3.81 0.07 1.89
N LEU A 28 -4.15 0.87 0.87
CA LEU A 28 -3.60 0.78 -0.49
C LEU A 28 -3.81 2.10 -1.23
N ILE A 29 -2.82 2.51 -2.01
CA ILE A 29 -2.90 3.65 -2.93
C ILE A 29 -2.75 3.15 -4.37
N LEU A 30 -3.71 3.49 -5.24
CA LEU A 30 -3.55 3.39 -6.69
C LEU A 30 -3.07 4.74 -7.23
N LEU A 31 -1.86 4.79 -7.78
CA LEU A 31 -1.20 6.06 -8.12
C LEU A 31 -0.90 6.16 -9.61
N ASP A 32 -1.57 7.08 -10.32
CA ASP A 32 -1.20 7.38 -11.71
C ASP A 32 0.14 8.13 -11.75
N ILE A 33 1.01 7.74 -12.68
CA ILE A 33 2.28 8.43 -12.92
C ILE A 33 2.07 9.83 -13.49
N MET A 34 1.10 10.02 -14.41
CA MET A 34 0.90 11.28 -15.12
C MET A 34 -0.15 12.17 -14.45
N LEU A 35 -0.10 12.28 -13.13
CA LEU A 35 -0.96 13.21 -12.40
C LEU A 35 -0.57 14.68 -12.71
N PRO A 36 -1.57 15.57 -12.83
CA PRO A 36 -1.33 17.01 -12.94
C PRO A 36 -0.81 17.58 -11.61
N LYS A 37 -0.22 18.79 -11.69
CA LYS A 37 0.41 19.58 -10.60
C LYS A 37 1.64 18.93 -9.95
N LEU A 38 1.53 17.68 -9.51
CA LEU A 38 2.60 16.87 -8.94
C LEU A 38 2.50 15.47 -9.55
N ASP A 39 3.57 14.95 -10.13
CA ASP A 39 3.53 13.66 -10.80
C ASP A 39 3.57 12.48 -9.80
N GLY A 40 3.16 11.29 -10.24
CA GLY A 40 3.09 10.12 -9.38
C GLY A 40 4.45 9.65 -8.84
N TRP A 41 5.56 9.95 -9.54
CA TRP A 41 6.89 9.66 -9.02
C TRP A 41 7.24 10.52 -7.84
N GLN A 42 6.93 11.82 -7.93
CA GLN A 42 7.16 12.79 -6.87
C GLN A 42 6.28 12.48 -5.66
N VAL A 43 5.02 12.09 -5.88
CA VAL A 43 4.12 11.64 -4.80
C VAL A 43 4.72 10.42 -4.09
N LEU A 44 5.06 9.35 -4.83
CA LEU A 44 5.63 8.13 -4.24
C LEU A 44 6.91 8.41 -3.45
N ASN A 45 7.83 9.18 -4.04
CA ASN A 45 9.08 9.55 -3.38
C ASN A 45 8.84 10.33 -2.08
N THR A 46 7.88 11.25 -2.08
CA THR A 46 7.54 12.06 -0.89
C THR A 46 6.90 11.22 0.21
N LEU A 47 6.03 10.27 -0.14
CA LEU A 47 5.46 9.34 0.83
C LEU A 47 6.56 8.52 1.52
N ARG A 48 7.49 7.95 0.73
CA ARG A 48 8.58 7.13 1.27
C ARG A 48 9.57 7.94 2.10
N SER A 49 9.93 9.15 1.68
CA SER A 49 10.81 10.02 2.48
C SER A 49 10.15 10.51 3.78
N SER A 50 8.82 10.54 3.83
CA SER A 50 8.04 10.87 5.02
C SER A 50 7.76 9.66 5.93
N GLY A 51 8.33 8.49 5.64
CA GLY A 51 8.13 7.26 6.42
C GLY A 51 6.75 6.61 6.21
N ILE A 52 5.99 7.05 5.22
CA ILE A 52 4.69 6.47 4.89
C ILE A 52 4.92 5.28 3.96
N HIS A 53 4.61 4.09 4.47
CA HIS A 53 4.83 2.82 3.80
C HIS A 53 3.54 2.13 3.37
N THR A 54 2.43 2.87 3.29
CA THR A 54 1.20 2.38 2.65
C THR A 54 1.53 1.76 1.31
N PRO A 55 1.01 0.55 1.01
CA PRO A 55 1.25 -0.11 -0.24
C PRO A 55 0.80 0.75 -1.43
N VAL A 56 1.65 0.87 -2.45
CA VAL A 56 1.36 1.65 -3.67
C VAL A 56 1.40 0.76 -4.89
N ILE A 57 0.35 0.82 -5.71
CA ILE A 57 0.33 0.25 -7.06
C ILE A 57 0.39 1.41 -8.05
N MET A 58 1.46 1.46 -8.84
CA MET A 58 1.61 2.49 -9.87
C MET A 58 0.77 2.14 -11.10
N LEU A 59 0.01 3.10 -11.60
CA LEU A 59 -0.71 3.02 -12.87
C LEU A 59 0.03 3.86 -13.91
N THR A 60 0.22 3.31 -15.10
CA THR A 60 1.00 3.98 -16.15
C THR A 60 0.32 3.89 -17.51
N ALA A 61 0.70 4.74 -18.46
CA ALA A 61 0.54 4.45 -19.89
C ALA A 61 1.86 4.03 -20.55
N LYS A 62 2.98 4.04 -19.81
CA LYS A 62 4.33 3.78 -20.32
C LYS A 62 4.73 2.33 -20.11
N GLU A 63 4.95 1.61 -21.20
CA GLU A 63 5.30 0.18 -21.19
C GLU A 63 6.80 -0.11 -21.02
N GLN A 64 7.61 0.92 -20.83
CA GLN A 64 9.06 0.76 -20.75
C GLN A 64 9.48 0.03 -19.48
N VAL A 65 10.40 -0.92 -19.64
CA VAL A 65 10.93 -1.70 -18.52
C VAL A 65 11.61 -0.78 -17.51
N GLU A 66 12.25 0.27 -17.98
CA GLU A 66 12.93 1.30 -17.20
C GLU A 66 11.98 2.01 -16.23
N ASP A 67 10.76 2.34 -16.67
CA ASP A 67 9.75 2.98 -15.81
C ASP A 67 9.28 2.01 -14.71
N ARG A 68 9.14 0.71 -15.02
CA ARG A 68 8.78 -0.31 -14.03
C ARG A 68 9.88 -0.48 -12.99
N VAL A 69 11.12 -0.59 -13.44
CA VAL A 69 12.30 -0.70 -12.56
C VAL A 69 12.37 0.51 -11.64
N ARG A 70 12.25 1.71 -12.19
CA ARG A 70 12.23 2.96 -11.41
C ARG A 70 11.15 2.95 -10.33
N GLY A 71 9.95 2.46 -10.64
CA GLY A 71 8.88 2.39 -9.65
C GLY A 71 9.17 1.45 -8.49
N PHE A 72 9.75 0.28 -8.77
CA PHE A 72 10.17 -0.62 -7.70
C PHE A 72 11.32 -0.05 -6.87
N GLU A 73 12.30 0.61 -7.50
CA GLU A 73 13.41 1.27 -6.79
C GLU A 73 12.93 2.40 -5.87
N LEU A 74 11.88 3.12 -6.28
CA LEU A 74 11.22 4.15 -5.46
C LEU A 74 10.29 3.57 -4.39
N GLY A 75 10.13 2.24 -4.31
CA GLY A 75 9.37 1.57 -3.26
C GLY A 75 7.88 1.38 -3.55
N ALA A 76 7.48 1.30 -4.83
CA ALA A 76 6.17 0.78 -5.21
C ALA A 76 6.09 -0.73 -4.97
N ASN A 77 4.87 -1.23 -4.70
CA ASN A 77 4.62 -2.63 -4.39
C ASN A 77 4.20 -3.44 -5.62
N ASP A 78 3.50 -2.81 -6.57
CA ASP A 78 3.17 -3.40 -7.86
C ASP A 78 2.97 -2.30 -8.91
N TYR A 79 2.74 -2.72 -10.15
CA TYR A 79 2.63 -1.86 -11.31
C TYR A 79 1.58 -2.39 -12.30
N VAL A 80 0.76 -1.51 -12.85
CA VAL A 80 -0.27 -1.83 -13.85
C VAL A 80 -0.20 -0.88 -15.04
N VAL A 81 -0.11 -1.47 -16.23
CA VAL A 81 -0.14 -0.73 -17.51
C VAL A 81 -1.58 -0.46 -17.91
N LYS A 82 -1.86 0.77 -18.36
CA LYS A 82 -3.11 1.18 -19.00
C LYS A 82 -3.01 0.96 -20.52
N PRO A 83 -4.06 0.43 -21.16
CA PRO A 83 -5.32 -0.02 -20.57
C PRO A 83 -5.18 -1.38 -19.88
N TYR A 84 -5.88 -1.57 -18.76
CA TYR A 84 -5.92 -2.83 -18.02
C TYR A 84 -7.33 -3.41 -17.96
N ALA A 85 -7.41 -4.74 -17.85
CA ALA A 85 -8.64 -5.41 -17.48
C ALA A 85 -8.94 -5.17 -15.99
N PHE A 86 -10.20 -4.87 -15.65
CA PHE A 86 -10.59 -4.68 -14.25
C PHE A 86 -10.26 -5.90 -13.38
N ALA A 87 -10.45 -7.11 -13.91
CA ALA A 87 -10.11 -8.36 -13.24
C ALA A 87 -8.61 -8.47 -12.91
N GLU A 88 -7.73 -7.96 -13.80
CA GLU A 88 -6.29 -7.94 -13.53
C GLU A 88 -5.95 -6.97 -12.40
N LEU A 89 -6.47 -5.73 -12.45
CA LEU A 89 -6.27 -4.76 -11.37
C LEU A 89 -6.74 -5.33 -10.03
N LEU A 90 -7.92 -5.94 -9.99
CA LEU A 90 -8.47 -6.53 -8.77
C LEU A 90 -7.58 -7.66 -8.23
N ALA A 91 -7.06 -8.54 -9.10
CA ALA A 91 -6.15 -9.61 -8.70
C ALA A 91 -4.85 -9.06 -8.09
N ARG A 92 -4.31 -7.95 -8.63
CA ARG A 92 -3.10 -7.28 -8.13
C ARG A 92 -3.34 -6.60 -6.79
N VAL A 93 -4.45 -5.89 -6.64
CA VAL A 93 -4.91 -5.32 -5.37
C VAL A 93 -4.95 -6.40 -4.29
N GLN A 94 -5.61 -7.52 -4.56
CA GLN A 94 -5.68 -8.65 -3.61
C GLN A 94 -4.30 -9.25 -3.30
N ASN A 95 -3.40 -9.29 -4.29
CA ASN A 95 -2.05 -9.79 -4.07
C ASN A 95 -1.23 -8.90 -3.14
N VAL A 96 -1.30 -7.59 -3.33
CA VAL A 96 -0.64 -6.61 -2.46
C VAL A 96 -1.18 -6.71 -1.04
N PHE A 97 -2.50 -6.82 -0.85
CA PHE A 97 -3.08 -7.00 0.48
C PHE A 97 -2.62 -8.29 1.17
N ARG A 98 -2.58 -9.43 0.46
CA ARG A 98 -2.07 -10.68 1.05
C ARG A 98 -0.64 -10.53 1.56
N HIS A 99 0.23 -9.90 0.79
CA HIS A 99 1.61 -9.67 1.20
C HIS A 99 1.73 -8.68 2.35
N HIS A 100 0.93 -7.62 2.34
CA HIS A 100 0.92 -6.63 3.42
C HIS A 100 0.46 -7.25 4.75
N ILE A 101 -0.64 -8.01 4.74
CA ILE A 101 -1.12 -8.73 5.92
C ILE A 101 -0.08 -9.75 6.39
N ALA A 102 0.52 -10.53 5.50
CA ALA A 102 1.56 -11.48 5.87
C ALA A 102 2.76 -10.78 6.55
N ALA A 103 3.19 -9.63 6.03
CA ALA A 103 4.26 -8.84 6.63
C ALA A 103 3.87 -8.31 8.03
N GLN A 104 2.63 -7.85 8.21
CA GLN A 104 2.11 -7.41 9.51
C GLN A 104 2.01 -8.57 10.51
N VAL A 105 1.57 -9.76 10.09
CA VAL A 105 1.50 -10.95 10.95
C VAL A 105 2.88 -11.37 11.43
N VAL A 106 3.90 -11.32 10.56
CA VAL A 106 5.29 -11.62 10.95
C VAL A 106 5.85 -10.55 11.91
N ALA A 107 5.48 -9.29 11.71
CA ALA A 107 5.90 -8.18 12.57
C ALA A 107 5.13 -8.09 13.89
N SER A 108 4.00 -8.79 14.03
CA SER A 108 3.16 -8.76 15.22
C SER A 108 3.85 -9.49 16.37
N PRO A 109 3.90 -8.90 17.57
CA PRO A 109 4.49 -9.57 18.72
C PRO A 109 3.71 -10.85 19.01
N GLN A 110 4.41 -11.98 19.00
CA GLN A 110 3.85 -13.31 19.30
C GLN A 110 3.39 -13.42 20.76
N THR A 111 3.79 -12.45 21.57
CA THR A 111 3.48 -12.34 22.98
C THR A 111 2.85 -11.00 23.29
N LEU A 112 1.63 -11.01 23.83
CA LEU A 112 0.97 -9.81 24.37
C LEU A 112 1.22 -9.76 25.88
N ARG A 113 1.73 -8.64 26.40
CA ARG A 113 1.97 -8.46 27.83
C ARG A 113 1.18 -7.28 28.38
N VAL A 114 0.46 -7.51 29.46
CA VAL A 114 -0.25 -6.49 30.23
C VAL A 114 0.06 -6.73 31.71
N ALA A 115 0.81 -5.81 32.34
CA ALA A 115 1.31 -5.95 33.70
C ALA A 115 2.08 -7.29 33.91
N ASP A 116 1.54 -8.16 34.77
CA ASP A 116 2.04 -9.49 35.14
C ASP A 116 1.46 -10.62 34.26
N LEU A 117 0.53 -10.31 33.36
CA LEU A 117 -0.06 -11.25 32.42
C LEU A 117 0.71 -11.24 31.09
N GLU A 118 1.15 -12.41 30.67
CA GLU A 118 1.80 -12.67 29.39
C GLU A 118 1.00 -13.71 28.60
N LEU A 119 0.61 -13.38 27.37
CA LEU A 119 -0.18 -14.22 26.47
C LEU A 119 0.65 -14.56 25.24
N ASP A 120 1.04 -15.83 25.12
CA ASP A 120 1.68 -16.40 23.91
C ASP A 120 0.56 -16.75 22.90
N MET A 121 0.46 -15.95 21.86
CA MET A 121 -0.59 -16.03 20.83
C MET A 121 -0.43 -17.27 19.93
N ILE A 122 0.76 -17.87 19.88
CA ILE A 122 1.04 -19.07 19.09
C ILE A 122 0.69 -20.32 19.88
N LYS A 123 1.19 -20.43 21.12
CA LYS A 123 0.91 -21.56 21.99
C LYS A 123 -0.51 -21.53 22.55
N ARG A 124 -1.20 -20.39 22.43
CA ARG A 124 -2.48 -20.11 23.08
C ARG A 124 -2.42 -20.35 24.59
N VAL A 125 -1.30 -19.93 25.19
CA VAL A 125 -1.02 -20.08 26.62
C VAL A 125 -0.93 -18.70 27.26
N ALA A 126 -1.58 -18.54 28.42
CA ALA A 126 -1.44 -17.37 29.27
C ALA A 126 -0.67 -17.75 30.54
N THR A 127 0.35 -16.97 30.88
CA THR A 127 1.12 -17.10 32.12
C THR A 127 1.02 -15.82 32.93
N ARG A 128 0.98 -15.96 34.25
CA ARG A 128 0.94 -14.85 35.19
C ARG A 128 2.00 -15.05 36.27
N ALA A 129 2.79 -14.00 36.53
CA ALA A 129 3.84 -13.99 37.55
C ALA A 129 3.30 -13.65 38.95
#